data_AF-A0A431TSS7-F1
#
_entry.id   AF-A0A431TSS7-F1
#
_cell.length_a   1.000
_cell.length_b   1.000
_cell.length_c   1.000
_cell.angle_alpha   90.00
_cell.angle_beta   90.00
_cell.angle_gamma   90.00
#
_symmetry.space_group_name_H-M   'P 1'
#
loop_
_entity.id
_entity.type
_entity.pdbx_description
1 polymer ?
#
loop_
_entity_poly.entity_id
_entity_poly.type
_entity_poly.pdbx_seq_one_letter_code
_entity_poly.pdbx_strand_id
1 'polypeptide(L)'
;MKKSNPPGKTAASTYDIKKQWHWGRGMRELRIADFLKDGRLLVPGEYTGEGPATDDGTGALRTVGGIQVGAANYETGLMWVGRKLREGDLPAKPGGPSTP
;
A
#
# COMPACT_ATOMS: atom_id res chain seq x y z
N MET A 1 -13.99 36.00 -26.11
CA MET A 1 -14.29 34.58 -26.40
C MET A 1 -13.46 33.72 -25.45
N LYS A 2 -14.11 33.02 -24.50
CA LYS A 2 -13.43 32.13 -23.55
C LYS A 2 -13.04 30.84 -24.28
N LYS A 3 -11.74 30.57 -24.44
CA LYS A 3 -11.26 29.24 -24.86
C LYS A 3 -11.30 28.33 -23.63
N SER A 4 -12.27 27.42 -23.64
CA SER A 4 -12.42 26.32 -22.71
C SER A 4 -11.22 25.39 -22.80
N ASN A 5 -10.45 25.29 -21.71
CA ASN A 5 -9.47 24.20 -21.55
C ASN A 5 -10.24 22.86 -21.49
N PRO A 6 -9.76 21.82 -22.18
CA PRO A 6 -10.38 20.51 -22.13
C PRO A 6 -10.42 20.00 -20.68
N PRO A 7 -11.46 19.23 -20.31
CA PRO A 7 -11.63 18.73 -18.96
C PRO A 7 -10.37 17.96 -18.58
N GLY A 8 -9.73 18.41 -17.50
CA GLY A 8 -8.57 17.77 -16.94
C GLY A 8 -8.84 16.29 -16.85
N LYS A 9 -7.97 15.49 -17.49
CA LYS A 9 -7.92 14.05 -17.26
C LYS A 9 -8.09 13.87 -15.76
N THR A 10 -9.17 13.18 -15.38
CA THR A 10 -9.31 12.53 -14.09
C THR A 10 -7.92 12.05 -13.73
N ALA A 11 -7.31 12.68 -12.72
CA ALA A 11 -6.05 12.24 -12.19
C ALA A 11 -6.31 10.83 -11.68
N ALA A 12 -6.12 9.85 -12.57
CA ALA A 12 -5.95 8.46 -12.22
C ALA A 12 -4.93 8.53 -11.10
N SER A 13 -5.39 8.30 -9.86
CA SER A 13 -4.60 8.46 -8.63
C SER A 13 -3.23 7.90 -8.93
N THR A 14 -2.30 8.82 -9.21
CA THR A 14 -1.06 8.48 -9.89
C THR A 14 -0.37 7.55 -8.93
N TYR A 15 -0.10 6.32 -9.34
CA TYR A 15 0.60 5.32 -8.56
C TYR A 15 1.88 5.94 -8.00
N ASP A 16 1.78 6.51 -6.79
CA ASP A 16 2.86 7.24 -6.15
C ASP A 16 3.59 6.22 -5.31
N ILE A 17 4.55 5.56 -5.96
CA ILE A 17 5.34 4.51 -5.34
C ILE A 17 6.07 5.00 -4.08
N LYS A 18 6.33 6.31 -3.95
CA LYS A 18 6.93 6.88 -2.72
C LYS A 18 5.93 6.94 -1.56
N LYS A 19 4.64 7.12 -1.84
CA LYS A 19 3.55 7.03 -0.83
C LYS A 19 3.15 5.60 -0.52
N GLN A 20 3.41 4.68 -1.44
CA GLN A 20 3.15 3.24 -1.27
C GLN A 20 4.34 2.47 -0.70
N TRP A 21 5.34 3.18 -0.16
CA TRP A 21 6.53 2.59 0.38
C TRP A 21 6.69 2.95 1.84
N HIS A 22 6.52 1.95 2.68
CA HIS A 22 6.83 2.06 4.09
C HIS A 22 7.54 0.79 4.54
N TRP A 23 8.59 0.94 5.36
CA TRP A 23 9.39 -0.17 5.88
C TRP A 23 9.98 -1.12 4.81
N GLY A 24 10.31 -0.60 3.62
CA GLY A 24 10.86 -1.43 2.52
C GLY A 24 9.84 -2.38 1.88
N ARG A 25 8.55 -2.00 1.90
CA ARG A 25 7.44 -2.82 1.39
C ARG A 25 6.66 -2.10 0.30
N GLY A 26 6.20 -2.85 -0.70
CA GLY A 26 5.28 -2.37 -1.72
C GLY A 26 3.85 -2.48 -1.20
N MET A 27 3.28 -1.34 -0.79
CA MET A 27 1.98 -1.24 -0.15
C MET A 27 0.86 -1.19 -1.19
N ARG A 28 -0.24 -1.86 -0.87
CA ARG A 28 -1.52 -1.72 -1.56
C ARG A 28 -2.58 -1.25 -0.59
N GLU A 29 -3.52 -0.46 -1.09
CA GLU A 29 -4.69 -0.06 -0.35
C GLU A 29 -5.77 -1.14 -0.51
N LEU A 30 -6.41 -1.50 0.60
CA LEU A 30 -7.45 -2.53 0.70
C LEU A 30 -8.57 -2.02 1.63
N ARG A 31 -9.78 -2.58 1.51
CA ARG A 31 -10.87 -2.26 2.43
C ARG A 31 -10.77 -3.11 3.67
N ILE A 32 -10.94 -2.51 4.85
CA ILE A 32 -10.91 -3.23 6.13
C ILE A 32 -12.04 -4.27 6.20
N ALA A 33 -13.22 -3.93 5.69
CA ALA A 33 -14.41 -4.80 5.75
C ALA A 33 -14.21 -6.19 5.12
N ASP A 34 -13.36 -6.30 4.10
CA ASP A 34 -13.09 -7.57 3.42
C ASP A 34 -12.24 -8.54 4.27
N PHE A 35 -11.63 -8.03 5.35
CA PHE A 35 -10.69 -8.75 6.21
C PHE A 35 -11.11 -8.71 7.69
N LEU A 36 -12.26 -8.14 7.99
CA LEU A 36 -12.81 -8.06 9.33
C LEU A 36 -13.57 -9.36 9.62
N LYS A 37 -13.11 -10.13 10.61
CA LYS A 37 -13.75 -11.37 11.04
C LYS A 37 -13.98 -11.32 12.54
N ASP A 38 -15.25 -11.43 12.95
CA ASP A 38 -15.67 -11.42 14.36
C ASP A 38 -15.14 -10.17 15.12
N GLY A 39 -15.13 -9.01 14.45
CA GLY A 39 -14.62 -7.76 15.01
C GLY A 39 -13.10 -7.63 15.06
N ARG A 40 -12.36 -8.60 14.52
CA ARG A 40 -10.89 -8.57 14.44
C ARG A 40 -10.43 -8.45 13.00
N LEU A 41 -9.49 -7.55 12.76
CA LEU A 41 -8.85 -7.41 11.46
C LEU A 41 -7.79 -8.51 11.30
N LEU A 42 -7.99 -9.39 10.31
CA LEU A 42 -7.08 -10.49 9.99
C LEU A 42 -6.72 -10.45 8.50
N VAL A 43 -5.47 -10.13 8.22
CA VAL A 43 -4.93 -10.05 6.87
C VAL A 43 -4.15 -11.33 6.56
N PRO A 44 -4.54 -12.13 5.54
CA PRO A 44 -3.84 -13.37 5.19
C PRO A 44 -2.40 -13.13 4.70
N GLY A 45 -1.55 -14.15 4.82
CA GLY A 45 -0.14 -14.08 4.41
C GLY A 45 0.08 -13.83 2.91
N GLU A 46 -0.88 -14.22 2.07
CA GLU A 46 -0.91 -13.87 0.63
C GLU A 46 -0.90 -12.35 0.41
N TYR A 47 -1.43 -11.61 1.39
CA TYR A 47 -1.50 -10.16 1.31
C TYR A 47 -0.23 -9.45 1.81
N THR A 48 0.49 -10.06 2.75
CA THR A 48 1.63 -9.46 3.47
C THR A 48 2.99 -9.96 2.97
N GLY A 49 3.02 -11.14 2.33
CA GLY A 49 4.25 -11.82 1.90
C GLY A 49 5.15 -12.34 3.03
N GLU A 50 4.73 -12.24 4.29
CA GLU A 50 5.49 -12.66 5.49
C GLU A 50 4.72 -13.66 6.36
N GLY A 51 3.39 -13.63 6.29
CA GLY A 51 2.51 -14.41 7.15
C GLY A 51 1.25 -13.65 7.54
N PRO A 52 0.27 -14.30 8.18
CA PRO A 52 -0.94 -13.63 8.62
C PRO A 52 -0.60 -12.46 9.56
N ALA A 53 -1.32 -11.36 9.41
CA ALA A 53 -1.15 -10.16 10.23
C ALA A 53 -2.47 -9.71 10.83
N THR A 54 -2.39 -9.15 12.04
CA THR A 54 -3.52 -8.58 12.77
C THR A 54 -3.19 -7.16 13.20
N ASP A 55 -4.23 -6.37 13.44
CA ASP A 55 -4.08 -5.08 14.09
C ASP A 55 -3.63 -5.25 15.55
N ASP A 56 -2.66 -4.45 15.99
CA ASP A 56 -2.16 -4.43 17.37
C ASP A 56 -3.00 -3.54 18.31
N GLY A 57 -4.12 -3.00 17.80
CA GLY A 57 -5.03 -2.12 18.52
C GLY A 57 -4.66 -0.64 18.42
N THR A 58 -3.54 -0.31 17.79
CA THR A 58 -3.13 1.07 17.47
C THR A 58 -3.34 1.42 15.99
N GLY A 59 -3.87 0.47 15.21
CA GLY A 59 -3.98 0.58 13.76
C GLY A 59 -2.76 0.04 13.03
N ALA A 60 -1.78 -0.55 13.71
CA ALA A 60 -0.61 -1.14 13.07
C ALA A 60 -0.83 -2.63 12.79
N LEU A 61 -0.68 -3.04 11.52
CA LEU A 61 -0.80 -4.45 11.13
C LEU A 61 0.53 -5.16 11.34
N ARG A 62 0.56 -6.15 12.23
CA ARG A 62 1.74 -6.92 12.59
C ARG A 62 1.53 -8.40 12.39
N THR A 63 2.56 -9.07 11.88
CA THR A 63 2.62 -10.53 11.82
C THR A 63 2.87 -11.13 13.20
N VAL A 64 2.70 -12.45 13.34
CA VAL A 64 3.07 -13.19 14.57
C VAL A 64 4.53 -12.95 14.99
N GLY A 65 5.43 -12.72 14.03
CA GLY A 65 6.83 -12.37 14.28
C GLY A 65 7.08 -10.92 14.72
N GLY A 66 6.03 -10.12 14.95
CA GLY A 66 6.13 -8.72 15.37
C GLY A 66 6.47 -7.73 14.25
N ILE A 67 6.69 -8.22 13.02
CA ILE A 67 7.02 -7.39 11.86
C ILE A 67 5.79 -6.61 11.44
N GLN A 68 5.94 -5.28 11.37
CA GLN A 68 4.89 -4.41 10.84
C GLN A 68 4.85 -4.52 9.31
N VAL A 69 3.68 -4.86 8.79
CA VAL A 69 3.43 -5.10 7.37
C VAL A 69 2.39 -4.15 6.80
N GLY A 70 1.78 -3.32 7.62
CA GLY A 70 0.71 -2.44 7.20
C GLY A 70 0.20 -1.51 8.29
N ALA A 71 -0.82 -0.73 7.92
CA ALA A 71 -1.57 0.11 8.83
C ALA A 71 -3.04 0.19 8.40
N ALA A 72 -3.95 0.15 9.35
CA ALA A 72 -5.38 0.30 9.18
C ALA A 72 -5.82 1.71 9.57
N ASN A 73 -6.70 2.30 8.76
CA ASN A 73 -7.39 3.54 9.07
C ASN A 73 -8.89 3.24 9.17
N TYR A 74 -9.37 3.10 10.40
CA TYR A 74 -10.78 2.80 10.68
C TYR A 74 -11.71 3.99 10.41
N GLU A 75 -11.21 5.22 10.38
CA GLU A 75 -12.01 6.39 10.04
C GLU A 75 -12.42 6.37 8.56
N THR A 76 -11.51 5.93 7.68
CA THR A 76 -11.77 5.82 6.24
C THR A 76 -12.26 4.43 5.82
N GLY A 77 -12.13 3.43 6.69
CA GLY A 77 -12.43 2.03 6.38
C GLY A 77 -11.41 1.36 5.45
N LEU A 78 -10.23 1.96 5.29
CA LEU A 78 -9.17 1.51 4.40
C LEU A 78 -7.94 1.08 5.18
N MET A 79 -7.14 0.19 4.61
CA MET A 79 -5.86 -0.22 5.16
C MET A 79 -4.81 -0.31 4.06
N TRP A 80 -3.58 -0.05 4.46
CA TRP A 80 -2.40 -0.27 3.63
C TRP A 80 -1.71 -1.55 4.08
N VAL A 81 -1.49 -2.48 3.16
CA VAL A 81 -0.77 -3.73 3.41
C VAL A 81 0.35 -3.88 2.41
N GLY A 82 1.56 -4.18 2.87
CA GLY A 82 2.74 -4.26 2.02
C GLY A 82 3.41 -5.62 2.02
N ARG A 83 3.76 -6.07 0.81
CA ARG A 83 4.68 -7.19 0.62
C ARG A 83 6.13 -6.72 0.73
N LYS A 84 7.00 -7.54 1.31
CA LYS A 84 8.44 -7.27 1.32
C LYS A 84 8.96 -7.25 -0.12
N LEU A 85 9.78 -6.26 -0.41
CA LEU A 85 10.33 -6.08 -1.75
C LEU A 85 11.57 -6.94 -1.91
N ARG A 86 11.68 -7.54 -3.09
CA ARG A 86 12.87 -8.24 -3.55
C ARG A 86 13.77 -7.29 -4.33
N GLU A 87 15.03 -7.67 -4.47
CA GLU A 87 15.94 -7.02 -5.41
C GLU A 87 15.32 -7.08 -6.82
N GLY A 88 15.11 -5.92 -7.43
CA GLY A 88 14.40 -5.78 -8.72
C GLY A 88 12.89 -5.52 -8.66
N ASP A 89 12.23 -5.57 -7.50
CA ASP A 89 10.81 -5.15 -7.36
C ASP A 89 10.63 -3.63 -7.50
N LEU A 90 11.74 -2.90 -7.32
CA LEU A 90 11.81 -1.49 -7.56
C LEU A 90 11.81 -1.20 -9.06
N PRO A 91 10.94 -0.32 -9.58
CA PRO A 91 11.16 0.22 -10.91
C PRO A 91 12.58 0.78 -10.97
N ALA A 92 13.35 0.34 -11.97
CA ALA A 92 14.64 0.95 -12.27
C ALA A 92 14.46 2.46 -12.26
N LYS A 93 15.35 3.16 -11.55
CA LYS A 93 15.36 4.63 -11.47
C LYS A 93 15.08 5.17 -12.88
N PRO A 94 14.03 5.96 -13.10
CA PRO A 94 13.71 6.43 -14.44
C PRO A 94 14.93 7.16 -14.99
N GLY A 95 15.45 6.65 -16.11
CA GLY A 95 16.63 7.06 -16.86
C GLY A 95 17.49 8.15 -16.23
N GLY A 96 18.59 7.76 -15.57
CA GLY A 96 19.80 8.57 -15.66
C GLY A 96 20.27 8.59 -17.12
N PRO A 97 20.86 9.69 -17.61
CA PRO A 97 21.10 9.89 -19.04
C PRO A 97 21.87 8.70 -19.62
N SER A 98 21.27 8.05 -20.62
CA SER A 98 21.97 7.16 -21.52
C SER A 98 22.88 8.00 -22.40
N THR A 99 24.15 8.11 -22.00
CA THR A 99 25.20 8.73 -22.80
C THR A 99 26.03 7.61 -23.44
N PRO A 100 26.07 7.50 -24.78
CA PRO A 100 27.21 6.89 -25.46
C PRO A 100 28.43 7.82 -25.43
#